data_AF-A0A6G1EUH7-F1
#
_entry.id   AF-A0A6G1EUH7-F1
#
_cell.length_a   1.000
_cell.length_b   1.000
_cell.length_c   1.000
_cell.angle_alpha   90.00
_cell.angle_beta   90.00
_cell.angle_gamma   90.00
#
_symmetry.space_group_name_H-M   'P 1'
#
loop_
_entity.id
_entity.type
_entity.pdbx_description
1 polymer ?
#
loop_
_entity_poly.entity_id
_entity_poly.type
_entity_poly.pdbx_seq_one_letter_code
_entity_poly.pdbx_strand_id
1 'polypeptide(L)'
;MEDFQRTHPSNFSSATDPLNTDDCLRDIEAKLNLACCDEREKAAYVAHYLQGAATAWWESYKTLIPADEPITWAVFKEGFRSTHIPDGLMELKRKEFLNLKQGDMPLMDFLNRFNYLARCALEEITTEARKVKLCRDCLNPETEYALSAHEIHSMKSLVDKALRVESSGKKVMEERKRKWLQEFSQGLNTQHRVRNNRRFNGITAAVIKLAHKVGQ
;
A
#
# COMPACT_ATOMS: atom_id res chain seq x y z
N MET A 1 -32.39 -0.09 8.16
CA MET A 1 -32.38 -0.16 6.68
C MET A 1 -31.89 1.15 6.04
N GLU A 2 -32.13 2.32 6.66
CA GLU A 2 -31.58 3.60 6.19
C GLU A 2 -30.03 3.62 6.15
N ASP A 3 -29.36 2.87 7.03
CA ASP A 3 -27.89 2.78 7.05
C ASP A 3 -27.26 2.14 5.80
N PHE A 4 -28.00 1.31 5.05
CA PHE A 4 -27.49 0.69 3.82
C PHE A 4 -27.50 1.67 2.62
N GLN A 5 -28.38 2.68 2.64
CA GLN A 5 -28.41 3.73 1.61
C GLN A 5 -27.17 4.63 1.66
N ARG A 6 -26.53 4.78 2.83
CA ARG A 6 -25.24 5.50 2.96
C ARG A 6 -24.07 4.71 2.40
N THR A 7 -24.24 3.41 2.20
CA THR A 7 -23.22 2.54 1.62
C THR A 7 -23.54 2.37 0.15
N HIS A 8 -23.46 3.46 -0.62
CA HIS A 8 -23.73 3.45 -2.06
C HIS A 8 -23.04 2.26 -2.74
N PRO A 9 -23.78 1.20 -3.15
CA PRO A 9 -23.21 0.10 -3.92
C PRO A 9 -22.86 0.58 -5.34
N SER A 10 -23.32 1.78 -5.71
CA SER A 10 -23.14 2.47 -7.00
C SER A 10 -21.68 2.63 -7.45
N ASN A 11 -20.68 2.35 -6.61
CA ASN A 11 -19.26 2.40 -6.98
C ASN A 11 -18.70 1.08 -7.53
N PHE A 12 -19.54 0.12 -7.92
CA PHE A 12 -19.11 -1.01 -8.77
C PHE A 12 -18.49 -0.58 -10.12
N SER A 13 -18.52 0.71 -10.43
CA SER A 13 -17.78 1.34 -11.53
C SER A 13 -16.28 1.10 -11.42
N SER A 14 -15.81 0.06 -12.12
CA SER A 14 -14.42 -0.17 -12.53
C SER A 14 -13.41 0.19 -11.45
N ALA A 15 -13.44 -0.49 -10.32
CA ALA A 15 -12.36 -0.37 -9.36
C ALA A 15 -11.07 -0.84 -10.06
N THR A 16 -10.16 0.10 -10.27
CA THR A 16 -8.81 -0.09 -10.84
C THR A 16 -8.00 -1.16 -10.08
N ASP A 17 -8.48 -1.56 -8.90
CA ASP A 17 -7.87 -2.59 -8.07
C ASP A 17 -8.85 -3.74 -7.76
N PRO A 18 -8.55 -4.99 -8.20
CA PRO A 18 -9.39 -6.15 -7.95
C PRO A 18 -9.59 -6.46 -6.46
N LEU A 19 -8.63 -6.12 -5.60
CA LEU A 19 -8.73 -6.40 -4.16
C LEU A 19 -9.75 -5.48 -3.48
N ASN A 20 -9.82 -4.22 -3.89
CA ASN A 20 -10.82 -3.28 -3.40
C ASN A 20 -12.22 -3.68 -3.86
N THR A 21 -12.34 -4.21 -5.09
CA THR A 21 -13.60 -4.77 -5.61
C THR A 21 -14.07 -5.95 -4.77
N ASP A 22 -13.18 -6.90 -4.41
CA ASP A 22 -13.55 -8.03 -3.55
C ASP A 22 -13.90 -7.59 -2.13
N ASP A 23 -13.18 -6.59 -1.57
CA ASP A 23 -13.49 -6.03 -0.24
C ASP A 23 -14.87 -5.38 -0.20
N CYS A 24 -15.25 -4.65 -1.26
CA CYS A 24 -16.58 -4.07 -1.38
C CYS A 24 -17.67 -5.15 -1.33
N LEU A 25 -17.49 -6.26 -2.05
CA LEU A 25 -18.42 -7.38 -2.04
C LEU A 25 -18.56 -8.01 -0.65
N ARG A 26 -17.43 -8.17 0.08
CA ARG A 26 -17.42 -8.68 1.45
C ARG A 26 -18.12 -7.73 2.42
N ASP A 27 -17.92 -6.42 2.27
CA ASP A 27 -18.57 -5.40 3.11
C ASP A 27 -20.09 -5.39 2.91
N ILE A 28 -20.55 -5.54 1.67
CA ILE A 28 -21.97 -5.68 1.36
C ILE A 28 -22.52 -6.94 2.03
N GLU A 29 -21.86 -8.09 1.85
CA GLU A 29 -22.25 -9.35 2.48
C GLU A 29 -22.33 -9.24 4.01
N ALA A 30 -21.34 -8.62 4.64
CA ALA A 30 -21.30 -8.40 6.08
C ALA A 30 -22.48 -7.55 6.58
N LYS A 31 -22.86 -6.51 5.83
CA LYS A 31 -24.02 -5.66 6.15
C LYS A 31 -25.34 -6.40 5.99
N LEU A 32 -25.48 -7.22 4.95
CA LEU A 32 -26.67 -8.06 4.76
C LEU A 32 -26.82 -9.07 5.89
N ASN A 33 -25.71 -9.68 6.32
CA ASN A 33 -25.68 -10.58 7.47
C ASN A 33 -26.07 -9.87 8.76
N LEU A 34 -25.53 -8.67 9.00
CA LEU A 34 -25.89 -7.87 10.17
C LEU A 34 -27.36 -7.47 10.19
N ALA A 35 -27.94 -7.24 9.01
CA ALA A 35 -29.36 -6.97 8.83
C ALA A 35 -30.25 -8.23 8.90
N CYS A 36 -29.67 -9.41 9.17
CA CYS A 36 -30.36 -10.71 9.16
C CYS A 36 -31.13 -10.97 7.85
N CYS A 37 -30.62 -10.49 6.72
CA CYS A 37 -31.24 -10.70 5.42
C CYS A 37 -31.18 -12.19 5.05
N ASP A 38 -32.32 -12.76 4.66
CA ASP A 38 -32.42 -14.16 4.27
C ASP A 38 -31.51 -14.45 3.07
N GLU A 39 -30.79 -15.57 3.10
CA GLU A 39 -29.86 -15.97 2.03
C GLU A 39 -30.51 -15.97 0.64
N ARG A 40 -31.81 -16.27 0.55
CA ARG A 40 -32.57 -16.30 -0.71
C ARG A 40 -32.91 -14.90 -1.22
N GLU A 41 -32.94 -13.91 -0.33
CA GLU A 41 -33.34 -12.53 -0.66
C GLU A 41 -32.15 -11.61 -0.92
N LYS A 42 -30.96 -11.94 -0.39
CA LYS A 42 -29.74 -11.13 -0.54
C LYS A 42 -29.43 -10.70 -1.97
N ALA A 43 -29.48 -11.62 -2.92
CA ALA A 43 -29.18 -11.31 -4.32
C ALA A 43 -30.18 -10.31 -4.91
N ALA A 44 -31.47 -10.50 -4.67
CA ALA A 44 -32.52 -9.59 -5.11
C ALA A 44 -32.39 -8.22 -4.43
N TYR A 45 -32.08 -8.22 -3.13
CA TYR A 45 -31.85 -7.00 -2.37
C TYR A 45 -30.70 -6.18 -2.96
N VAL A 46 -29.52 -6.78 -3.15
CA VAL A 46 -28.37 -6.07 -3.74
C VAL A 46 -28.66 -5.62 -5.16
N ALA A 47 -29.28 -6.47 -5.98
CA ALA A 47 -29.68 -6.13 -7.34
C ALA A 47 -30.55 -4.86 -7.41
N HIS A 48 -31.45 -4.68 -6.44
CA HIS A 48 -32.32 -3.50 -6.36
C HIS A 48 -31.54 -2.19 -6.14
N TYR A 49 -30.39 -2.24 -5.47
CA TYR A 49 -29.55 -1.07 -5.22
C TYR A 49 -28.44 -0.86 -6.26
N LEU A 50 -28.35 -1.72 -7.28
CA LEU A 50 -27.45 -1.49 -8.41
C LEU A 50 -27.92 -0.28 -9.22
N GLN A 51 -26.97 0.49 -9.74
CA GLN A 51 -27.24 1.66 -10.57
C GLN A 51 -26.34 1.67 -11.80
N GLY A 52 -26.84 2.27 -12.89
CA GLY A 52 -26.07 2.52 -14.11
C GLY A 52 -25.50 1.25 -14.74
N ALA A 53 -24.19 1.25 -14.98
CA ALA A 53 -23.48 0.13 -15.63
C ALA A 53 -23.59 -1.19 -14.84
N ALA A 54 -23.69 -1.13 -13.51
CA ALA A 54 -23.85 -2.32 -12.68
C ALA A 54 -25.24 -2.96 -12.87
N THR A 55 -26.30 -2.15 -12.99
CA THR A 55 -27.64 -2.68 -13.31
C THR A 55 -27.63 -3.37 -14.68
N ALA A 56 -27.04 -2.72 -15.70
CA ALA A 56 -26.96 -3.27 -17.05
C ALA A 56 -26.18 -4.60 -17.08
N TRP A 57 -25.05 -4.68 -16.36
CA TRP A 57 -24.31 -5.92 -16.18
C TRP A 57 -25.18 -7.01 -15.55
N TRP A 58 -25.84 -6.74 -14.42
CA TRP A 58 -26.60 -7.76 -13.70
C TRP A 58 -27.78 -8.29 -14.52
N GLU A 59 -28.50 -7.41 -15.21
CA GLU A 59 -29.57 -7.82 -16.13
C GLU A 59 -29.04 -8.71 -17.26
N SER A 60 -27.89 -8.38 -17.85
CA SER A 60 -27.25 -9.22 -18.86
C SER A 60 -26.70 -10.52 -18.30
N TYR A 61 -26.18 -10.55 -17.07
CA TYR A 61 -25.66 -11.76 -16.44
C TYR A 61 -26.78 -12.74 -16.15
N LYS A 62 -27.94 -12.26 -15.68
CA LYS A 62 -29.12 -13.10 -15.44
C LYS A 62 -29.59 -13.85 -16.68
N THR A 63 -29.42 -13.31 -17.89
CA THR A 63 -29.80 -14.03 -19.12
C THR A 63 -28.91 -15.24 -19.42
N LEU A 64 -27.74 -15.33 -18.76
CA LEU A 64 -26.82 -16.47 -18.87
C LEU A 64 -27.14 -17.57 -17.85
N ILE A 65 -27.97 -17.29 -16.84
CA ILE A 65 -28.38 -18.25 -15.82
C ILE A 65 -29.56 -19.06 -16.37
N PRO A 66 -29.52 -20.41 -16.30
CA PRO A 66 -30.66 -21.26 -16.64
C PRO A 66 -31.93 -20.86 -15.87
N ALA A 67 -33.09 -20.92 -16.53
CA ALA A 67 -34.35 -20.46 -15.95
C ALA A 67 -34.82 -21.28 -14.73
N ASP A 68 -34.33 -22.51 -14.59
CA ASP A 68 -34.58 -23.44 -13.50
C ASP A 68 -33.61 -23.29 -12.32
N GLU A 69 -32.53 -22.50 -12.48
CA GLU A 69 -31.54 -22.29 -11.44
C GLU A 69 -31.93 -21.11 -10.52
N PRO A 70 -31.93 -21.30 -9.19
CA PRO A 70 -32.26 -20.22 -8.28
C PRO A 70 -31.16 -19.14 -8.27
N ILE A 71 -31.58 -17.88 -8.38
CA ILE A 71 -30.69 -16.72 -8.25
C ILE A 71 -30.34 -16.53 -6.77
N THR A 72 -29.33 -17.26 -6.31
CA THR A 72 -28.83 -17.18 -4.93
C THR A 72 -27.78 -16.09 -4.79
N TRP A 73 -27.47 -15.71 -3.54
CA TRP A 73 -26.34 -14.84 -3.25
C TRP A 73 -25.00 -15.40 -3.77
N ALA A 74 -24.81 -16.72 -3.76
CA ALA A 74 -23.62 -17.36 -4.29
C ALA A 74 -23.46 -17.10 -5.80
N VAL A 75 -24.54 -17.26 -6.57
CA VAL A 75 -24.57 -17.00 -8.02
C VAL A 75 -24.29 -15.53 -8.32
N PHE A 76 -24.84 -14.60 -7.52
CA PHE A 76 -24.51 -13.18 -7.63
C PHE A 76 -23.01 -12.92 -7.42
N LYS A 77 -22.43 -13.46 -6.34
CA LYS A 77 -21.00 -13.27 -6.02
C LYS A 77 -20.10 -13.84 -7.11
N GLU A 78 -20.43 -15.01 -7.64
CA GLU A 78 -19.68 -15.64 -8.73
C GLU A 78 -19.69 -14.78 -10.00
N GLY A 79 -20.88 -14.36 -10.45
CA GLY A 79 -21.01 -13.48 -11.62
C GLY A 79 -20.33 -12.14 -11.45
N PHE A 80 -20.42 -11.58 -10.24
CA PHE A 80 -19.78 -10.33 -9.90
C PHE A 80 -18.25 -10.45 -9.98
N ARG A 81 -17.68 -11.49 -9.37
CA ARG A 81 -16.23 -11.73 -9.40
C ARG A 81 -15.73 -12.02 -10.80
N SER A 82 -16.41 -12.89 -11.57
CA SER A 82 -15.98 -13.23 -12.92
C SER A 82 -15.98 -12.03 -13.87
N THR A 83 -16.89 -11.07 -13.67
CA THR A 83 -16.97 -9.86 -14.49
C THR A 83 -16.00 -8.76 -14.04
N HIS A 84 -15.93 -8.51 -12.74
CA HIS A 84 -15.25 -7.33 -12.19
C HIS A 84 -13.86 -7.61 -11.61
N ILE A 85 -13.51 -8.89 -11.45
CA ILE A 85 -12.22 -9.35 -10.93
C ILE A 85 -11.64 -10.38 -11.92
N PRO A 86 -11.21 -9.93 -13.11
CA PRO A 86 -10.70 -10.85 -14.13
C PRO A 86 -9.36 -11.47 -13.69
N ASP A 87 -9.16 -12.75 -14.00
CA ASP A 87 -7.95 -13.51 -13.64
C ASP A 87 -6.67 -12.83 -14.12
N GLY A 88 -6.68 -12.21 -15.30
CA GLY A 88 -5.54 -11.47 -15.82
C GLY A 88 -5.12 -10.30 -14.92
N LEU A 89 -6.07 -9.61 -14.28
CA LEU A 89 -5.77 -8.52 -13.35
C LEU A 89 -5.26 -9.05 -12.01
N MET A 90 -5.81 -10.17 -11.54
CA MET A 90 -5.28 -10.90 -10.38
C MET A 90 -3.84 -11.37 -10.61
N GLU A 91 -3.52 -11.87 -11.81
CA GLU A 91 -2.17 -12.29 -12.19
C GLU A 91 -1.20 -11.09 -12.25
N LEU A 92 -1.64 -9.92 -12.71
CA LEU A 92 -0.84 -8.70 -12.64
C LEU A 92 -0.53 -8.31 -11.18
N LYS A 93 -1.50 -8.39 -10.28
CA LYS A 93 -1.29 -8.16 -8.85
C LYS A 93 -0.38 -9.21 -8.21
N ARG A 94 -0.49 -10.48 -8.62
CA ARG A 94 0.42 -11.55 -8.19
C ARG A 94 1.86 -11.25 -8.63
N LYS A 95 2.07 -10.79 -9.86
CA LYS A 95 3.39 -10.34 -10.34
C LYS A 95 3.90 -9.12 -9.57
N GLU A 96 3.02 -8.18 -9.21
CA GLU A 96 3.37 -7.05 -8.36
C GLU A 96 3.86 -7.53 -6.98
N PHE A 97 3.17 -8.50 -6.38
CA PHE A 97 3.58 -9.12 -5.12
C PHE A 97 4.98 -9.75 -5.21
N LEU A 98 5.21 -10.58 -6.24
CA LEU A 98 6.49 -11.29 -6.42
C LEU A 98 7.68 -10.35 -6.66
N ASN A 99 7.43 -9.18 -7.23
CA ASN A 99 8.45 -8.16 -7.48
C ASN A 99 8.54 -7.10 -6.37
N LEU A 100 7.72 -7.22 -5.31
CA LEU A 100 7.69 -6.24 -4.24
C LEU A 100 9.06 -6.17 -3.54
N LYS A 101 9.58 -4.97 -3.38
CA LYS A 101 10.75 -4.66 -2.55
C LYS A 101 10.42 -3.48 -1.65
N GLN A 102 10.96 -3.50 -0.43
CA GLN A 102 10.80 -2.40 0.53
C GLN A 102 11.39 -1.10 -0.03
N GLY A 103 12.60 -1.18 -0.61
CA GLY A 103 13.32 0.02 -1.05
C GLY A 103 13.48 1.04 0.09
N ASP A 104 13.17 2.30 -0.20
CA ASP A 104 13.23 3.40 0.78
C ASP A 104 11.93 3.57 1.59
N MET A 105 10.95 2.68 1.40
CA MET A 105 9.67 2.75 2.09
C MET A 105 9.84 2.46 3.59
N PRO A 106 9.17 3.24 4.47
CA PRO A 106 9.07 2.89 5.88
C PRO A 106 8.54 1.46 6.05
N LEU A 107 9.11 0.71 6.99
CA LEU A 107 8.80 -0.70 7.20
C LEU A 107 7.29 -0.95 7.33
N MET A 108 6.56 -0.09 8.05
CA MET A 108 5.11 -0.26 8.22
C MET A 108 4.32 -0.09 6.93
N ASP A 109 4.71 0.87 6.09
CA ASP A 109 4.06 1.08 4.78
C ASP A 109 4.36 -0.11 3.86
N PHE A 110 5.59 -0.62 3.89
CA PHE A 110 5.97 -1.82 3.16
C PHE A 110 5.18 -3.04 3.61
N LEU A 111 5.03 -3.26 4.91
CA LEU A 111 4.27 -4.39 5.47
C LEU A 111 2.78 -4.28 5.12
N ASN A 112 2.21 -3.08 5.11
CA ASN A 112 0.84 -2.86 4.66
C ASN A 112 0.68 -3.28 3.20
N ARG A 113 1.61 -2.84 2.32
CA ARG A 113 1.60 -3.23 0.91
C ARG A 113 1.85 -4.73 0.70
N PHE A 114 2.76 -5.33 1.47
CA PHE A 114 3.04 -6.76 1.44
C PHE A 114 1.79 -7.58 1.80
N ASN A 115 1.12 -7.25 2.91
CA ASN A 115 -0.09 -7.95 3.33
C ASN A 115 -1.26 -7.72 2.38
N TYR A 116 -1.37 -6.54 1.78
CA TYR A 116 -2.37 -6.24 0.77
C TYR A 116 -2.19 -7.14 -0.45
N LEU A 117 -1.01 -7.13 -1.07
CA LEU A 117 -0.70 -7.89 -2.28
C LEU A 117 -0.61 -9.41 -2.05
N ALA A 118 -0.26 -9.85 -0.84
CA ALA A 118 -0.24 -11.26 -0.44
C ALA A 118 -1.58 -11.98 -0.70
N ARG A 119 -2.70 -11.24 -0.68
CA ARG A 119 -4.03 -11.77 -0.97
C ARG A 119 -4.19 -12.28 -2.41
N CYS A 120 -3.39 -11.78 -3.34
CA CYS A 120 -3.36 -12.24 -4.74
C CYS A 120 -2.38 -13.39 -4.98
N ALA A 121 -1.64 -13.84 -3.96
CA ALA A 121 -0.56 -14.80 -4.08
C ALA A 121 -0.62 -15.85 -2.95
N LEU A 122 -1.83 -16.29 -2.58
CA LEU A 122 -2.02 -17.25 -1.48
C LEU A 122 -1.28 -18.57 -1.72
N GLU A 123 -1.16 -18.99 -2.98
CA GLU A 123 -0.37 -20.16 -3.38
C GLU A 123 1.13 -20.01 -3.12
N GLU A 124 1.64 -18.77 -3.07
CA GLU A 124 3.01 -18.49 -2.69
C GLU A 124 3.20 -18.46 -1.17
N ILE A 125 2.12 -18.27 -0.41
CA ILE A 125 2.11 -18.12 1.05
C ILE A 125 1.34 -19.29 1.69
N THR A 126 1.81 -20.50 1.43
CA THR A 126 1.20 -21.73 1.97
C THR A 126 1.51 -21.98 3.45
N THR A 127 2.57 -21.35 3.98
CA THR A 127 3.00 -21.51 5.38
C THR A 127 3.56 -20.21 5.94
N GLU A 128 3.51 -20.07 7.27
CA GLU A 128 4.13 -18.94 7.98
C GLU A 128 5.63 -18.84 7.68
N ALA A 129 6.34 -19.98 7.63
CA ALA A 129 7.77 -20.02 7.29
C ALA A 129 8.04 -19.46 5.89
N ARG A 130 7.21 -19.82 4.90
CA ARG A 130 7.32 -19.27 3.53
C ARG A 130 6.99 -17.78 3.48
N LYS A 131 5.97 -17.34 4.24
CA LYS A 131 5.63 -15.92 4.40
C LYS A 131 6.79 -15.11 4.96
N VAL A 132 7.41 -15.60 6.04
CA VAL A 132 8.58 -14.96 6.68
C VAL A 132 9.74 -14.85 5.70
N LYS A 133 10.04 -15.94 4.98
CA LYS A 133 11.10 -15.95 3.97
C LYS A 133 10.86 -14.90 2.89
N LEU A 134 9.67 -14.92 2.26
CA LEU A 134 9.32 -13.94 1.23
C LEU A 134 9.41 -12.51 1.75
N CYS A 135 8.84 -12.23 2.92
CA CYS A 135 8.90 -10.89 3.50
C CYS A 135 10.35 -10.45 3.76
N ARG A 136 11.21 -11.34 4.26
CA ARG A 136 12.63 -11.06 4.52
C ARG A 136 13.39 -10.78 3.23
N ASP A 137 13.18 -11.57 2.17
CA ASP A 137 13.81 -11.40 0.86
C ASP A 137 13.40 -10.09 0.16
N CYS A 138 12.27 -9.50 0.59
CA CYS A 138 11.76 -8.23 0.12
C CYS A 138 12.24 -7.02 0.93
N LEU A 139 12.85 -7.23 2.11
CA LEU A 139 13.38 -6.13 2.93
C LEU A 139 14.50 -5.39 2.20
N ASN A 140 14.74 -4.14 2.59
CA ASN A 140 15.89 -3.41 2.07
C ASN A 140 17.20 -4.06 2.55
N PRO A 141 18.31 -3.92 1.79
CA PRO A 141 19.56 -4.62 2.10
C PRO A 141 20.12 -4.31 3.49
N GLU A 142 19.96 -3.08 3.98
CA GLU A 142 20.45 -2.68 5.32
C GLU A 142 19.71 -3.43 6.43
N THR A 143 18.38 -3.49 6.34
CA THR A 143 17.54 -4.20 7.32
C THR A 143 17.74 -5.70 7.22
N GLU A 144 17.78 -6.26 6.00
CA GLU A 144 18.05 -7.69 5.79
C GLU A 144 19.39 -8.09 6.39
N TYR A 145 20.45 -7.32 6.11
CA TYR A 145 21.79 -7.58 6.62
C TYR A 145 21.84 -7.55 8.15
N ALA A 146 21.21 -6.55 8.78
CA ALA A 146 21.14 -6.46 10.25
C ALA A 146 20.39 -7.66 10.88
N LEU A 147 19.51 -8.32 10.12
CA LEU A 147 18.76 -9.50 10.54
C LEU A 147 19.45 -10.83 10.17
N SER A 148 20.55 -10.81 9.40
CA SER A 148 21.32 -12.00 8.97
C SER A 148 21.60 -13.00 10.10
N ALA A 149 22.08 -12.50 11.25
CA ALA A 149 22.44 -13.30 12.40
C ALA A 149 21.26 -13.71 13.31
N HIS A 150 20.03 -13.32 12.99
CA HIS A 150 18.87 -13.57 13.84
C HIS A 150 18.07 -14.78 13.34
N GLU A 151 17.71 -15.67 14.27
CA GLU A 151 16.69 -16.68 14.05
C GLU A 151 15.30 -16.04 14.08
N ILE A 152 14.54 -16.23 13.00
CA ILE A 152 13.22 -15.63 12.79
C ILE A 152 12.27 -16.72 12.28
N HIS A 153 11.31 -17.10 13.12
CA HIS A 153 10.37 -18.18 12.84
C HIS A 153 8.91 -17.73 12.74
N SER A 154 8.65 -16.43 12.84
CA SER A 154 7.29 -15.87 12.75
C SER A 154 7.32 -14.46 12.18
N MET A 155 6.22 -14.04 11.56
CA MET A 155 6.06 -12.67 11.07
C MET A 155 6.18 -11.65 12.21
N LYS A 156 5.64 -11.97 13.40
CA LYS A 156 5.78 -11.12 14.58
C LYS A 156 7.25 -10.84 14.92
N SER A 157 8.06 -11.89 15.00
CA SER A 157 9.49 -11.77 15.32
C SER A 157 10.24 -10.96 14.26
N LEU A 158 9.93 -11.18 12.97
CA LEU A 158 10.49 -10.42 11.86
C LEU A 158 10.20 -8.92 12.02
N VAL A 159 8.92 -8.57 12.22
CA VAL A 159 8.46 -7.18 12.33
C VAL A 159 9.05 -6.49 13.56
N ASP A 160 9.00 -7.13 14.73
CA ASP A 160 9.54 -6.56 15.97
C ASP A 160 11.04 -6.25 15.86
N LYS A 161 11.81 -7.14 15.23
CA LYS A 161 13.26 -6.94 15.04
C LYS A 161 13.54 -5.88 13.96
N ALA A 162 12.86 -5.94 12.82
CA ALA A 162 13.04 -4.99 11.73
C ALA A 162 12.68 -3.55 12.17
N LEU A 163 11.63 -3.37 12.97
CA LEU A 163 11.26 -2.06 13.53
C LEU A 163 12.35 -1.48 14.43
N ARG A 164 13.04 -2.32 15.22
CA ARG A 164 14.17 -1.89 16.06
C ARG A 164 15.36 -1.44 15.22
N VAL A 165 15.65 -2.16 14.14
CA VAL A 165 16.72 -1.79 13.19
C VAL A 165 16.41 -0.44 12.56
N GLU A 166 15.21 -0.27 11.99
CA GLU A 166 14.82 0.99 11.33
C GLU A 166 14.84 2.18 12.31
N SER A 167 14.32 1.99 13.52
CA SER A 167 14.32 3.02 14.55
C SER A 167 15.73 3.41 15.01
N SER A 168 16.64 2.44 15.09
CA SER A 168 18.04 2.69 15.44
C SER A 168 18.78 3.40 14.31
N GLY A 169 18.54 3.01 13.06
CA GLY A 169 19.08 3.67 11.88
C GLY A 169 18.64 5.13 11.78
N LYS A 170 17.35 5.43 12.01
CA LYS A 170 16.82 6.80 12.06
C LYS A 170 17.55 7.67 13.08
N LYS A 171 17.74 7.18 14.31
CA LYS A 171 18.48 7.91 15.37
C LYS A 171 19.91 8.21 14.97
N VAL A 172 20.64 7.22 14.43
CA VAL A 172 22.03 7.40 13.97
C VAL A 172 22.11 8.44 12.86
N MET A 173 21.17 8.42 11.91
CA MET A 173 21.12 9.38 10.82
C MET A 173 20.80 10.80 11.29
N GLU A 174 19.89 10.96 12.25
CA GLU A 174 19.57 12.26 12.87
C GLU A 174 20.77 12.83 13.64
N GLU A 175 21.47 12.00 14.40
CA GLU A 175 22.69 12.41 15.11
C GLU A 175 23.80 12.85 14.15
N ARG A 176 23.99 12.11 13.05
CA ARG A 176 24.95 12.47 11.99
C ARG A 176 24.57 13.78 11.31
N LYS A 177 23.29 13.99 10.96
CA LYS A 177 22.79 15.25 10.40
C LYS A 177 23.02 16.42 11.36
N ARG A 178 22.74 16.24 12.65
CA ARG A 178 22.97 17.28 13.68
C ARG A 178 24.44 17.67 13.77
N LYS A 179 25.35 16.69 13.80
CA LYS A 179 26.80 16.93 13.81
C LYS A 179 27.25 17.67 12.55
N TRP A 180 26.80 17.21 11.38
CA TRP A 180 27.14 17.86 10.10
C TRP A 180 26.66 19.31 10.03
N LEU A 181 25.42 19.60 10.46
CA LEU A 181 24.89 20.98 10.50
C LEU A 181 25.68 21.87 11.47
N GLN A 182 26.12 21.32 12.61
CA GLN A 182 26.94 22.04 13.57
C GLN A 182 28.32 22.39 12.99
N GLU A 183 28.97 21.42 12.34
CA GLU A 183 30.26 21.60 11.66
C GLU A 183 30.16 22.60 10.49
N PHE A 184 29.10 22.52 9.70
CA PHE A 184 28.85 23.45 8.59
C PHE A 184 28.65 24.90 9.08
N SER A 185 27.87 25.09 10.16
CA SER A 185 27.68 26.40 10.81
C SER A 185 28.98 26.95 11.40
N GLN A 186 29.81 26.10 12.02
CA GLN A 186 31.13 26.49 12.50
C GLN A 186 32.10 26.84 11.35
N GLY A 187 32.03 26.14 10.22
CA GLY A 187 32.77 26.47 9.00
C GLY A 187 32.41 27.84 8.43
N LEU A 188 31.13 28.18 8.37
CA LEU A 188 30.67 29.51 7.94
C LEU A 188 31.06 30.62 8.93
N ASN A 189 31.00 30.37 10.24
CA ASN A 189 31.41 31.33 11.26
C ASN A 189 32.93 31.55 11.29
N THR A 190 33.74 30.50 11.09
CA THR A 190 35.19 30.64 10.96
C THR A 190 35.57 31.40 9.69
N GLN A 191 34.87 31.19 8.57
CA GLN A 191 35.09 31.95 7.35
C GLN A 191 34.70 33.43 7.50
N HIS A 192 33.61 33.76 8.20
CA HIS A 192 33.27 35.15 8.55
C HIS A 192 34.29 35.79 9.48
N ARG A 193 34.83 35.04 10.45
CA ARG A 193 35.89 35.52 11.36
C ARG A 193 37.21 35.77 10.63
N VAL A 194 37.60 34.90 9.70
CA VAL A 194 38.79 35.07 8.86
C VAL A 194 38.60 36.22 7.86
N ARG A 195 37.37 36.46 7.37
CA ARG A 195 37.06 37.59 6.48
C ARG A 195 37.02 38.93 7.22
N ASN A 196 36.57 38.96 8.48
CA ASN A 196 36.67 40.15 9.35
C ASN A 196 38.11 40.42 9.81
N ASN A 197 39.00 39.42 9.82
CA ASN A 197 40.42 39.61 10.11
C ASN A 197 41.26 39.93 8.84
N ARG A 198 40.63 40.01 7.66
CA ARG A 198 41.23 40.46 6.40
C ARG A 198 40.47 41.66 5.80
N ARG A 199 40.18 42.64 6.64
CA ARG A 199 39.93 44.02 6.20
C ARG A 199 40.92 44.97 6.87
N PHE A 200 42.19 44.78 6.52
CA PHE A 200 42.92 45.86 5.89
C PHE A 200 43.26 45.41 4.46
N ASN A 201 42.92 46.29 3.53
CA ASN A 201 43.17 46.27 2.09
C ASN A 201 42.19 45.46 1.23
N GLY A 202 41.75 46.14 0.17
CA GLY A 202 40.47 45.93 -0.49
C GLY A 202 40.43 44.80 -1.52
N ILE A 203 39.28 44.78 -2.20
CA ILE A 203 38.88 43.91 -3.32
C ILE A 203 38.29 42.56 -2.88
N THR A 204 36.95 42.47 -2.89
CA THR A 204 36.19 41.42 -3.62
C THR A 204 34.68 41.60 -3.39
N ALA A 205 34.17 42.71 -3.92
CA ALA A 205 32.75 42.88 -4.26
C ALA A 205 32.34 42.08 -5.52
N ALA A 206 33.27 41.28 -6.09
CA ALA A 206 33.11 40.62 -7.38
C ALA A 206 32.39 39.25 -7.32
N VAL A 207 32.42 38.54 -6.18
CA VAL A 207 31.90 37.16 -6.13
C VAL A 207 30.38 37.10 -5.92
N ILE A 208 29.78 38.10 -5.27
CA ILE A 208 28.32 38.11 -5.01
C ILE A 208 27.52 38.48 -6.27
N LYS A 209 28.09 39.20 -7.23
CA LYS A 209 27.43 39.50 -8.51
C LYS A 209 27.28 38.28 -9.45
N LEU A 210 27.97 37.17 -9.20
CA LEU A 210 27.87 35.94 -10.01
C LEU A 210 26.73 35.01 -9.58
N ALA A 211 26.25 35.09 -8.34
CA ALA A 211 25.18 34.21 -7.85
C ALA A 211 23.76 34.65 -8.28
N HIS A 212 23.59 35.91 -8.70
CA HIS A 212 22.28 36.42 -9.17
C HIS A 212 21.99 36.13 -10.65
N LYS A 213 22.93 35.50 -11.38
CA LYS A 213 22.79 35.20 -12.83
C LYS A 213 22.58 33.72 -13.15
N VAL A 214 22.60 32.83 -12.15
CA VAL A 214 22.31 31.39 -12.30
C VAL A 214 21.00 31.05 -11.60
N GLY A 215 20.02 31.93 -11.79
CA GLY A 215 18.63 31.78 -11.40
C GLY A 215 17.74 32.14 -12.59
N GLN A 216 17.98 31.47 -13.71
CA GLN A 216 17.06 31.26 -14.84
C GLN A 216 17.33 29.88 -15.41
#